data_AF-A0A2A4U2K7-F1
#
_entry.id   AF-A0A2A4U2K7-F1
#
_cell.length_a   1.000
_cell.length_b   1.000
_cell.length_c   1.000
_cell.angle_alpha   90.00
_cell.angle_beta   90.00
_cell.angle_gamma   90.00
#
_symmetry.space_group_name_H-M   'P 1'
#
loop_
_entity.id
_entity.type
_entity.pdbx_description
1 polymer ?
#
loop_
_entity_poly.entity_id
_entity_poly.type
_entity_poly.pdbx_seq_one_letter_code
_entity_poly.pdbx_strand_id
1 'polypeptide(L)'
;MGIPAVLIQFLKYAIAGVIGTVIHIGLFHALAWKLFPALQASDWAVKALGIEIVPIDDATRSRNSMIANFGGFMVTNFIVYVINVIWVFEAGKYSWWIELLLFYAVSSISMVIGTTTMGFLIRRFGMLTSYAFCANLVSALLINFAARKYFIFNG
;
A
#
# COMPACT_ATOMS: atom_id res chain seq x y z
N MET A 1 -22.33 4.23 26.81
CA MET A 1 -21.65 5.24 25.96
C MET A 1 -21.21 4.50 24.70
N GLY A 2 -21.79 4.79 23.53
CA GLY A 2 -21.47 4.07 22.28
C GLY A 2 -20.07 4.42 21.76
N ILE A 3 -19.49 3.54 20.95
CA ILE A 3 -18.23 3.80 20.25
C ILE A 3 -18.44 4.98 19.29
N PRO A 4 -17.54 6.00 19.27
CA PRO A 4 -17.67 7.13 18.35
C PRO A 4 -17.68 6.67 16.88
N ALA A 5 -18.54 7.26 16.04
CA ALA A 5 -18.64 6.90 14.62
C ALA A 5 -17.30 7.01 13.88
N VAL A 6 -16.49 8.02 14.22
CA VAL A 6 -15.13 8.21 13.67
C VAL A 6 -14.21 7.04 14.00
N LEU A 7 -14.32 6.46 15.21
CA LEU A 7 -13.50 5.32 15.61
C LEU A 7 -13.90 4.06 14.84
N ILE A 8 -15.20 3.82 14.63
CA ILE A 8 -15.67 2.71 13.80
C ILE A 8 -15.15 2.84 12.36
N GLN A 9 -15.21 4.04 11.80
CA GLN A 9 -14.72 4.32 10.46
C GLN A 9 -13.20 4.11 10.35
N PHE A 10 -12.44 4.57 11.33
CA PHE A 10 -11.00 4.34 11.41
C PHE A 10 -10.65 2.85 11.48
N LEU A 11 -11.41 2.06 12.25
CA LEU A 11 -11.20 0.61 12.34
C LEU A 11 -11.49 -0.08 11.01
N LYS A 12 -12.61 0.23 10.34
CA LYS A 12 -12.91 -0.28 9.00
C LYS A 12 -11.82 0.10 8.00
N TYR A 13 -11.35 1.33 8.07
CA TYR A 13 -10.27 1.85 7.25
C TYR A 13 -8.96 1.06 7.46
N ALA A 14 -8.57 0.84 8.72
CA ALA A 14 -7.40 0.06 9.06
C ALA A 14 -7.50 -1.38 8.53
N ILE A 15 -8.66 -2.01 8.67
CA ILE A 15 -8.93 -3.35 8.12
C ILE A 15 -8.80 -3.36 6.59
N ALA A 16 -9.39 -2.37 5.91
CA ALA A 16 -9.24 -2.23 4.46
C ALA A 16 -7.77 -2.05 4.05
N GLY A 17 -6.96 -1.35 4.85
CA GLY A 17 -5.52 -1.22 4.65
C GLY A 17 -4.76 -2.54 4.78
N VAL A 18 -5.11 -3.38 5.77
CA VAL A 18 -4.52 -4.72 5.95
C VAL A 18 -4.89 -5.62 4.75
N ILE A 19 -6.15 -5.62 4.34
CA ILE A 19 -6.61 -6.35 3.14
C ILE A 19 -5.83 -5.88 1.90
N GLY A 20 -5.70 -4.56 1.73
CA GLY A 20 -4.91 -3.98 0.64
C GLY A 20 -3.46 -4.44 0.65
N THR A 21 -2.83 -4.51 1.83
CA THR A 21 -1.44 -4.98 1.97
C THR A 21 -1.29 -6.42 1.55
N VAL A 22 -2.19 -7.30 1.98
CA VAL A 22 -2.19 -8.72 1.60
C VAL A 22 -2.37 -8.88 0.08
N ILE A 23 -3.30 -8.14 -0.51
CA ILE A 23 -3.53 -8.13 -1.96
C ILE A 23 -2.29 -7.63 -2.71
N HIS A 24 -1.67 -6.54 -2.26
CA HIS A 24 -0.47 -5.99 -2.89
C HIS A 24 0.67 -7.00 -2.86
N ILE A 25 0.93 -7.62 -1.71
CA ILE A 25 1.98 -8.63 -1.57
C ILE A 25 1.71 -9.80 -2.53
N GLY A 26 0.47 -10.29 -2.59
CA GLY A 26 0.08 -11.36 -3.51
C GLY A 26 0.27 -10.98 -4.98
N LEU A 27 -0.21 -9.79 -5.38
CA LEU A 27 -0.07 -9.27 -6.74
C LEU A 27 1.39 -9.03 -7.11
N PHE A 28 2.19 -8.46 -6.21
CA PHE A 28 3.62 -8.26 -6.44
C PHE A 28 4.31 -9.59 -6.73
N HIS A 29 4.10 -10.62 -5.89
CA HIS A 29 4.73 -11.93 -6.10
C HIS A 29 4.22 -12.61 -7.38
N ALA A 30 2.93 -12.50 -7.70
CA ALA A 30 2.37 -13.05 -8.92
C ALA A 30 2.97 -12.38 -10.18
N LEU A 31 3.05 -11.05 -10.19
CA LEU A 31 3.66 -10.28 -11.28
C LEU A 31 5.17 -10.56 -11.39
N ALA A 32 5.88 -10.58 -10.25
CA ALA A 32 7.31 -10.85 -10.15
C ALA A 32 7.70 -12.29 -10.53
N TRP A 33 6.72 -13.21 -10.53
CA TRP A 33 6.92 -14.58 -10.99
C TRP A 33 6.56 -14.76 -12.47
N LYS A 34 5.36 -14.31 -12.88
CA LYS A 34 4.79 -14.66 -14.19
C LYS A 34 5.10 -13.69 -15.32
N LEU A 35 5.21 -12.39 -15.03
CA LEU A 35 5.31 -11.36 -16.06
C LEU A 35 6.66 -10.65 -16.05
N PHE A 36 7.19 -10.35 -14.87
CA PHE A 36 8.44 -9.62 -14.69
C PHE A 36 9.32 -10.38 -13.71
N PRO A 37 10.03 -11.45 -14.13
CA PRO A 37 10.87 -12.25 -13.25
C PRO A 37 11.73 -11.36 -12.34
N ALA A 38 11.55 -11.47 -11.03
CA ALA A 38 12.28 -10.69 -10.04
C ALA A 38 12.53 -11.41 -8.71
N LEU A 39 11.96 -12.61 -8.53
CA LEU A 39 12.11 -13.41 -7.31
C LEU A 39 13.44 -14.17 -7.29
N GLN A 40 13.96 -14.42 -6.08
CA GLN A 40 15.18 -15.18 -5.78
C GLN A 40 14.87 -16.48 -5.03
N ALA A 41 15.82 -17.42 -5.08
CA ALA A 41 15.73 -18.70 -4.34
C ALA A 41 15.57 -18.52 -2.83
N SER A 42 16.13 -17.44 -2.30
CA SER A 42 16.09 -17.12 -0.88
C SER A 42 14.74 -16.58 -0.42
N ASP A 43 13.89 -16.12 -1.34
CA ASP A 43 12.60 -15.52 -0.99
C ASP A 43 11.66 -16.54 -0.34
N TRP A 44 10.99 -16.09 0.72
CA TRP A 44 10.10 -16.93 1.52
C TRP A 44 8.97 -17.52 0.65
N ALA A 45 8.40 -16.74 -0.27
CA ALA A 45 7.33 -17.19 -1.15
C ALA A 45 7.80 -18.27 -2.13
N VAL A 46 9.03 -18.15 -2.64
CA VAL A 46 9.63 -19.15 -3.54
C VAL A 46 9.85 -20.46 -2.80
N LYS A 47 10.41 -20.40 -1.58
CA LYS A 47 10.61 -21.58 -0.72
C LYS A 47 9.30 -22.24 -0.31
N ALA A 48 8.30 -21.45 0.07
CA ALA A 48 7.02 -21.97 0.53
C ALA A 48 6.20 -22.63 -0.59
N LEU A 49 6.31 -22.14 -1.82
CA LEU A 49 5.51 -22.60 -2.96
C LEU A 49 6.28 -23.49 -3.96
N GLY A 50 7.57 -23.73 -3.73
CA GLY A 50 8.40 -24.55 -4.62
C GLY A 50 8.52 -23.96 -6.04
N ILE A 51 8.58 -22.62 -6.14
CA ILE A 51 8.55 -21.92 -7.43
C ILE A 51 9.89 -22.10 -8.16
N GLU A 52 9.84 -22.54 -9.43
CA GLU A 52 10.99 -22.47 -10.31
C GLU A 52 11.31 -21.02 -10.68
N ILE A 53 12.57 -20.65 -10.48
CA ILE A 53 13.08 -19.29 -10.70
C ILE A 53 14.03 -19.27 -11.89
N VAL A 54 13.96 -18.19 -12.66
CA VAL A 54 14.92 -17.91 -13.72
C VAL A 54 16.03 -17.04 -13.13
N PRO A 55 17.30 -17.47 -13.17
CA PRO A 55 18.40 -16.64 -12.72
C PRO A 55 18.54 -15.44 -13.68
N ILE A 56 18.49 -14.24 -13.09
CA ILE A 56 18.65 -12.97 -13.79
C ILE A 56 19.64 -12.11 -13.03
N ASP A 57 20.26 -11.15 -13.72
CA ASP A 57 21.17 -10.20 -13.10
C ASP A 57 20.44 -9.19 -12.18
N ASP A 58 21.19 -8.56 -11.29
CA ASP A 58 20.64 -7.64 -10.29
C ASP A 58 20.01 -6.37 -10.89
N ALA A 59 20.52 -5.86 -12.01
CA ALA A 59 19.96 -4.68 -12.65
C ALA A 59 18.59 -4.99 -13.28
N THR A 60 18.48 -6.11 -13.99
CA THR A 60 17.20 -6.59 -14.54
C THR A 60 16.20 -6.90 -13.42
N ARG A 61 16.64 -7.57 -12.34
CA ARG A 61 15.81 -7.86 -11.17
C ARG A 61 15.28 -6.60 -10.50
N SER A 62 16.13 -5.60 -10.30
CA SER A 62 15.75 -4.32 -9.73
C SER A 62 14.67 -3.64 -10.59
N ARG A 63 14.89 -3.53 -11.90
CA ARG A 63 13.91 -2.93 -12.82
C ARG A 63 12.58 -3.70 -12.81
N ASN A 64 12.63 -5.03 -12.91
CA ASN A 64 11.44 -5.87 -12.95
C ASN A 64 10.64 -5.79 -11.65
N SER A 65 11.31 -5.78 -10.49
CA SER A 65 10.63 -5.59 -9.19
C SER A 65 9.99 -4.22 -9.06
N MET A 66 10.59 -3.15 -9.59
CA MET A 66 9.96 -1.82 -9.63
C MET A 66 8.70 -1.81 -10.49
N ILE A 67 8.72 -2.46 -11.66
CA ILE A 67 7.55 -2.57 -12.56
C ILE A 67 6.45 -3.42 -11.90
N ALA A 68 6.79 -4.58 -11.33
CA ALA A 68 5.85 -5.44 -10.64
C ALA A 68 5.22 -4.74 -9.42
N ASN A 69 6.02 -3.99 -8.65
CA ASN A 69 5.53 -3.22 -7.53
C ASN A 69 4.60 -2.07 -7.96
N PHE A 70 4.93 -1.37 -9.04
CA PHE A 70 4.05 -0.33 -9.58
C PHE A 70 2.72 -0.91 -10.09
N GLY A 71 2.75 -2.02 -10.83
CA GLY A 71 1.55 -2.71 -11.27
C GLY A 71 0.69 -3.20 -10.10
N GLY A 72 1.31 -3.80 -9.09
CA GLY A 72 0.65 -4.19 -7.85
C GLY A 72 0.03 -3.01 -7.11
N PHE A 73 0.73 -1.88 -7.03
CA PHE A 73 0.23 -0.65 -6.42
C PHE A 73 -1.01 -0.11 -7.14
N MET A 74 -1.02 -0.09 -8.47
CA MET A 74 -2.18 0.37 -9.25
C MET A 74 -3.40 -0.50 -8.96
N VAL A 75 -3.30 -1.81 -9.20
CA VAL A 75 -4.44 -2.73 -9.04
C VAL A 75 -4.93 -2.74 -7.58
N THR A 76 -4.02 -2.75 -6.61
CA THR A 76 -4.39 -2.71 -5.19
C THR A 76 -5.10 -1.41 -4.84
N ASN A 77 -4.60 -0.25 -5.29
CA ASN A 77 -5.25 1.04 -4.98
C ASN A 77 -6.66 1.09 -5.53
N PHE A 78 -6.91 0.53 -6.73
CA PHE A 78 -8.26 0.43 -7.26
C PHE A 78 -9.17 -0.44 -6.38
N ILE A 79 -8.71 -1.63 -5.97
CA ILE A 79 -9.50 -2.51 -5.09
C ILE A 79 -9.78 -1.85 -3.75
N VAL A 80 -8.76 -1.23 -3.13
CA VAL A 80 -8.91 -0.55 -1.85
C VAL A 80 -9.82 0.67 -1.99
N TYR A 81 -9.79 1.41 -3.11
CA TYR A 81 -10.76 2.46 -3.41
C TYR A 81 -12.20 1.92 -3.39
N VAL A 82 -12.46 0.81 -4.10
CA VAL A 82 -13.78 0.17 -4.13
C VAL A 82 -14.23 -0.24 -2.72
N ILE A 83 -13.35 -0.85 -1.92
CA ILE A 83 -13.65 -1.18 -0.52
C ILE A 83 -13.97 0.07 0.30
N ASN A 84 -13.22 1.16 0.09
CA ASN A 84 -13.43 2.40 0.82
C ASN A 84 -14.80 3.01 0.50
N VAL A 85 -15.19 3.04 -0.77
CA VAL A 85 -16.50 3.54 -1.22
C VAL A 85 -17.67 2.68 -0.75
N ILE A 86 -17.53 1.35 -0.76
CA ILE A 86 -18.66 0.45 -0.45
C ILE A 86 -18.83 0.25 1.07
N TRP A 87 -17.74 0.31 1.84
CA TRP A 87 -17.76 -0.16 3.24
C TRP A 87 -17.32 0.88 4.28
N VAL A 88 -16.40 1.78 3.93
CA VAL A 88 -15.72 2.67 4.90
C VAL A 88 -16.29 4.09 4.89
N PHE A 89 -16.46 4.69 3.72
CA PHE A 89 -16.82 6.08 3.50
C PHE A 89 -18.08 6.21 2.66
N GLU A 90 -18.76 7.36 2.73
CA GLU A 90 -19.87 7.68 1.84
C GLU A 90 -19.34 8.42 0.59
N ALA A 91 -19.54 7.83 -0.59
CA ALA A 91 -19.20 8.46 -1.85
C ALA A 91 -20.19 9.58 -2.24
N GLY A 92 -19.85 10.32 -3.29
CA GLY A 92 -20.73 11.33 -3.88
C GLY A 92 -20.34 12.78 -3.56
N LYS A 93 -19.14 12.99 -3.00
CA LYS A 93 -18.58 14.36 -2.88
C LYS A 93 -18.12 14.89 -4.23
N TYR A 94 -17.58 14.00 -5.08
CA TYR A 94 -17.22 14.28 -6.46
C TYR A 94 -17.74 13.18 -7.39
N SER A 95 -17.60 13.37 -8.71
CA SER A 95 -17.76 12.25 -9.65
C SER A 95 -16.73 11.16 -9.35
N TRP A 96 -17.11 9.89 -9.50
CA TRP A 96 -16.30 8.74 -9.13
C TRP A 96 -14.86 8.74 -9.71
N TRP A 97 -14.67 9.24 -10.94
CA TRP A 97 -13.33 9.36 -11.55
C TRP A 97 -12.42 10.36 -10.81
N ILE A 98 -12.98 11.45 -10.28
CA ILE A 98 -12.24 12.44 -9.49
C ILE A 98 -11.90 11.86 -8.13
N GLU A 99 -12.84 11.15 -7.48
CA GLU A 99 -12.57 10.45 -6.22
C GLU A 99 -11.44 9.44 -6.39
N LEU A 100 -11.46 8.66 -7.48
CA LEU A 100 -10.40 7.72 -7.83
C LEU A 100 -9.06 8.43 -8.05
N LEU A 101 -9.02 9.52 -8.81
CA LEU A 101 -7.80 10.27 -9.07
C LEU A 101 -7.21 10.86 -7.77
N LEU A 102 -8.06 11.46 -6.93
CA LEU A 102 -7.66 11.98 -5.62
C LEU A 102 -7.15 10.87 -4.71
N PHE A 103 -7.79 9.70 -4.75
CA PHE A 103 -7.37 8.54 -3.97
C PHE A 103 -5.95 8.11 -4.33
N TYR A 104 -5.64 8.00 -5.64
CA TYR A 104 -4.30 7.68 -6.11
C TYR A 104 -3.28 8.77 -5.79
N ALA A 105 -3.65 10.04 -5.93
CA ALA A 105 -2.78 11.17 -5.62
C ALA A 105 -2.39 11.17 -4.13
N VAL A 106 -3.38 11.06 -3.24
CA VAL A 106 -3.17 11.00 -1.79
C VAL A 106 -2.34 9.76 -1.40
N SER A 107 -2.66 8.59 -1.95
CA SER A 107 -1.88 7.36 -1.69
C SER A 107 -0.42 7.53 -2.12
N SER A 108 -0.17 8.15 -3.27
CA SER A 108 1.19 8.38 -3.79
C SER A 108 1.98 9.37 -2.93
N ILE A 109 1.35 10.49 -2.56
CA ILE A 109 1.94 11.50 -1.66
C ILE A 109 2.26 10.88 -0.30
N SER A 110 1.32 10.10 0.25
CA SER A 110 1.48 9.41 1.52
C SER A 110 2.64 8.42 1.50
N MET A 111 2.81 7.67 0.41
CA MET A 111 3.95 6.76 0.22
C MET A 111 5.28 7.51 0.20
N VAL A 112 5.35 8.65 -0.49
CA VAL A 112 6.56 9.49 -0.54
C VAL A 112 6.90 10.02 0.86
N ILE A 113 5.93 10.64 1.54
CA ILE A 113 6.12 11.18 2.89
C ILE A 113 6.54 10.09 3.88
N GLY A 114 5.86 8.96 3.86
CA GLY A 114 6.17 7.83 4.73
C GLY A 114 7.58 7.27 4.49
N THR A 115 7.97 7.11 3.23
CA THR A 115 9.32 6.66 2.85
C THR A 115 10.40 7.67 3.26
N THR A 116 10.15 8.96 3.05
CA THR A 116 11.07 10.03 3.50
C THR A 116 11.20 10.04 5.02
N THR A 117 10.10 9.85 5.75
CA THR A 117 10.09 9.78 7.22
C THR A 117 10.92 8.59 7.71
N MET A 118 10.75 7.41 7.10
CA MET A 118 11.56 6.23 7.39
C MET A 118 13.05 6.50 7.17
N GLY A 119 13.41 7.07 6.01
CA GLY A 119 14.80 7.40 5.68
C GLY A 119 15.41 8.42 6.64
N PHE A 120 14.63 9.42 7.07
CA PHE A 120 15.05 10.41 8.05
C PHE A 120 15.31 9.79 9.42
N LEU A 121 14.39 8.94 9.92
CA LEU A 121 14.52 8.27 11.22
C LEU A 121 15.76 7.37 11.27
N ILE A 122 16.02 6.63 10.20
CA ILE A 122 17.21 5.76 10.09
C ILE A 122 18.48 6.61 10.06
N ARG A 123 18.55 7.63 9.19
CA ARG A 123 19.78 8.41 8.99
C ARG A 123 20.12 9.32 10.17
N ARG A 124 19.12 9.91 10.83
CA ARG A 124 19.35 10.93 11.87
C ARG A 124 19.40 10.36 13.29
N PHE A 125 18.68 9.27 13.55
CA PHE A 125 18.56 8.69 14.88
C PHE A 125 19.13 7.26 14.99
N GLY A 126 19.63 6.68 13.89
CA GLY A 126 20.15 5.31 13.89
C GLY A 126 19.08 4.27 14.24
N MET A 127 17.81 4.60 14.04
CA MET A 127 16.69 3.75 14.45
C MET A 127 16.70 2.44 13.67
N LEU A 128 16.38 1.33 14.35
CA LEU A 128 16.20 0.03 13.70
C LEU A 128 15.15 0.12 12.59
N THR A 129 15.42 -0.52 11.47
CA THR A 129 14.59 -0.49 10.25
C THR A 129 13.16 -0.90 10.53
N SER A 130 12.93 -1.86 11.43
CA SER A 130 11.59 -2.31 11.83
C SER A 130 10.77 -1.19 12.47
N TYR A 131 11.36 -0.41 13.38
CA TYR A 131 10.65 0.70 14.03
C TYR A 131 10.40 1.87 13.09
N ALA A 132 11.38 2.19 12.24
CA ALA A 132 11.21 3.22 11.21
C ALA A 132 10.14 2.82 10.18
N PHE A 133 10.04 1.53 9.85
CA PHE A 133 8.99 0.99 8.99
C PHE A 133 7.61 1.07 9.64
N CYS A 134 7.49 0.77 10.94
CA CYS A 134 6.23 0.96 11.67
C CYS A 134 5.80 2.44 11.67
N ALA A 135 6.74 3.37 11.88
CA ALA A 135 6.45 4.80 11.81
C ALA A 135 5.97 5.24 10.42
N ASN A 136 6.58 4.71 9.35
CA ASN A 136 6.10 4.90 7.98
C ASN A 136 4.66 4.40 7.80
N LEU A 137 4.37 3.16 8.23
CA LEU A 137 3.04 2.56 8.10
C LEU A 137 1.96 3.36 8.84
N VAL A 138 2.24 3.78 10.08
CA VAL A 138 1.33 4.59 10.88
C VAL A 138 1.12 5.97 10.25
N SER A 139 2.20 6.64 9.82
CA SER A 139 2.10 7.94 9.17
C SER A 139 1.27 7.87 7.89
N ALA A 140 1.54 6.86 7.06
CA ALA A 140 0.81 6.66 5.81
C ALA A 140 -0.67 6.35 6.06
N LEU A 141 -0.98 5.55 7.08
CA LEU A 141 -2.35 5.21 7.46
C LEU A 141 -3.12 6.46 7.92
N LEU A 142 -2.52 7.29 8.77
CA LEU A 142 -3.15 8.51 9.30
C LEU A 142 -3.37 9.57 8.21
N ILE A 143 -2.35 9.82 7.37
CA ILE A 143 -2.46 10.78 6.26
C ILE A 143 -3.58 10.36 5.32
N ASN A 144 -3.61 9.10 4.90
CA ASN A 144 -4.64 8.61 4.00
C ASN A 144 -6.03 8.66 4.65
N PHE A 145 -6.16 8.28 5.92
CA PHE A 145 -7.44 8.33 6.62
C PHE A 145 -7.98 9.76 6.67
N ALA A 146 -7.17 10.70 7.15
CA ALA A 146 -7.56 12.11 7.24
C ALA A 146 -7.91 12.68 5.87
N ALA A 147 -7.12 12.37 4.84
CA ALA A 147 -7.37 12.89 3.51
C ALA A 147 -8.62 12.30 2.87
N ARG A 148 -8.86 10.99 3.02
CA ARG A 148 -10.08 10.34 2.51
C ARG A 148 -11.32 10.88 3.19
N LYS A 149 -11.27 11.03 4.52
CA LYS A 149 -12.35 11.54 5.36
C LYS A 149 -12.73 12.99 5.03
N TYR A 150 -11.75 13.90 5.00
CA TYR A 150 -12.02 15.34 4.91
C TYR A 150 -11.96 15.89 3.48
N PHE A 151 -11.11 15.33 2.61
CA PHE A 151 -10.92 15.86 1.26
C PHE A 151 -11.67 15.07 0.19
N ILE A 152 -11.67 13.73 0.23
CA ILE A 152 -12.16 12.90 -0.88
C ILE A 152 -13.64 12.53 -0.76
N PHE A 153 -14.07 12.01 0.38
CA PHE A 153 -15.40 11.47 0.59
C PHE A 153 -16.25 12.35 1.50
N ASN A 154 -17.54 12.03 1.61
CA ASN A 154 -18.41 12.61 2.62
C ASN A 154 -18.23 11.80 3.91
N GLY A 155 -17.73 12.44 4.96
CA GLY A 155 -17.68 11.86 6.30
C GLY A 155 -16.31 11.44 6.75
#